data_AF-A0A1Q7YTM0-F1
#
_entry.id   AF-A0A1Q7YTM0-F1
#
_cell.length_a   1.000
_cell.length_b   1.000
_cell.length_c   1.000
_cell.angle_alpha   90.00
_cell.angle_beta   90.00
_cell.angle_gamma   90.00
#
_symmetry.space_group_name_H-M   'P 1'
#
loop_
_entity.id
_entity.type
_entity.pdbx_description
1 polymer ?
#
loop_
_entity_poly.entity_id
_entity_poly.type
_entity_poly.pdbx_seq_one_letter_code
_entity_poly.pdbx_strand_id
1 'polypeptide(L)'
;MGEAQGPKRTGKLPEFDKLWDYAHPDISEQRFRELLPRALDSLDLSYLAQLLTQIARAEGLQRKFEDAHKTLDRVDKALPKTDGRTLIRYLLERGRVYNSSGSVDDAKRLFLQAFDLAVKSKEDFYAVDAAHMVAIVESPENQLEWNLKALDLAENSLDERARNWKGSLYNNIGWTYFDGGEFQEALFMFEKALEFRRQQGDPVSIGVARWCVGKTLRMMGHTEEALEIQQELFQEYQSAGRKSGFVYEEIAECLVLLGREQEAQDWFAAAYGELSKDPSVANDRDRLIRLKTLGKVGLSEQY
;
A
#
# COMPACT_ATOMS: atom_id res chain seq x y z
N MET A 1 -52.43 -28.95 16.24
CA MET A 1 -51.07 -28.70 16.76
C MET A 1 -50.13 -28.78 15.58
N GLY A 2 -49.79 -27.64 14.97
CA GLY A 2 -48.79 -27.56 13.91
C GLY A 2 -47.59 -26.82 14.49
N GLU A 3 -46.52 -27.55 14.79
CA GLU A 3 -45.25 -26.95 15.19
C GLU A 3 -44.67 -26.21 13.99
N ALA A 4 -44.67 -24.87 14.07
CA ALA A 4 -43.91 -24.03 13.16
C ALA A 4 -42.42 -24.28 13.42
N GLN A 5 -41.79 -25.06 12.54
CA GLN A 5 -40.34 -25.13 12.48
C GLN A 5 -39.82 -23.75 12.07
N GLY A 6 -39.28 -23.00 13.05
CA GLY A 6 -38.55 -21.76 12.79
C GLY A 6 -37.40 -22.01 11.80
N PRO A 7 -37.01 -21.01 10.99
CA PRO A 7 -36.03 -21.22 9.93
C PRO A 7 -34.68 -21.57 10.56
N LYS A 8 -34.23 -22.82 10.35
CA LYS A 8 -32.85 -23.24 10.58
C LYS A 8 -31.94 -22.36 9.74
N ARG A 9 -31.23 -21.41 10.36
CA ARG A 9 -30.21 -20.59 9.69
C ARG A 9 -28.85 -20.89 10.29
N THR A 10 -28.24 -21.96 9.79
CA THR A 10 -26.94 -22.47 10.25
C THR A 10 -25.98 -22.61 9.08
N GLY A 11 -25.78 -21.55 8.31
CA GLY A 11 -24.73 -21.48 7.30
C GLY A 11 -23.64 -20.51 7.76
N LYS A 12 -22.39 -20.98 7.92
CA LYS A 12 -21.22 -20.16 8.28
C LYS A 12 -21.17 -18.89 7.41
N LEU A 13 -21.14 -17.73 8.04
CA LEU A 13 -21.05 -16.44 7.34
C LEU A 13 -19.74 -16.36 6.53
N PRO A 14 -19.75 -15.78 5.32
CA PRO A 14 -18.57 -15.72 4.48
C PRO A 14 -17.51 -14.79 5.08
N GLU A 15 -16.24 -15.12 4.87
CA GLU A 15 -15.10 -14.27 5.23
C GLU A 15 -14.99 -13.13 4.21
N PHE A 16 -15.68 -12.02 4.50
CA PHE A 16 -15.77 -10.90 3.57
C PHE A 16 -14.41 -10.24 3.29
N ASP A 17 -13.44 -10.30 4.20
CA ASP A 17 -12.10 -9.71 3.98
C ASP A 17 -11.41 -10.26 2.71
N LYS A 18 -11.80 -11.45 2.24
CA LYS A 18 -11.28 -12.07 1.01
C LYS A 18 -11.95 -11.58 -0.27
N LEU A 19 -12.99 -10.76 -0.17
CA LEU A 19 -13.74 -10.24 -1.33
C LEU A 19 -13.15 -8.94 -1.90
N TRP A 20 -12.15 -8.38 -1.21
CA TRP A 20 -11.43 -7.19 -1.62
C TRP A 20 -10.77 -7.36 -2.99
N ASP A 21 -11.03 -6.38 -3.84
CA ASP A 21 -10.26 -6.00 -5.01
C ASP A 21 -9.88 -4.53 -4.83
N TYR A 22 -8.66 -4.28 -4.39
CA TYR A 22 -8.18 -2.93 -4.10
C TYR A 22 -8.00 -2.07 -5.35
N ALA A 23 -7.87 -2.69 -6.54
CA ALA A 23 -7.82 -1.97 -7.81
C ALA A 23 -9.22 -1.49 -8.25
N HIS A 24 -10.26 -2.20 -7.81
CA HIS A 24 -11.66 -1.92 -8.12
C HIS A 24 -12.50 -1.82 -6.82
N PRO A 25 -12.36 -0.72 -6.06
CA PRO A 25 -13.07 -0.54 -4.80
C PRO A 25 -14.59 -0.50 -4.96
N ASP A 26 -15.10 -0.10 -6.13
CA ASP A 26 -16.52 -0.16 -6.49
C ASP A 26 -17.06 -1.60 -6.59
N ILE A 27 -16.28 -2.50 -7.19
CA ILE A 27 -16.62 -3.94 -7.26
C ILE A 27 -16.59 -4.55 -5.86
N SER A 28 -15.59 -4.18 -5.04
CA SER A 28 -15.51 -4.60 -3.64
C SER A 28 -16.73 -4.16 -2.84
N GLU A 29 -17.13 -2.89 -2.97
CA GLU A 29 -18.33 -2.33 -2.34
C GLU A 29 -19.58 -3.15 -2.72
N GLN A 30 -19.77 -3.44 -4.01
CA GLN A 30 -20.90 -4.24 -4.48
C GLN A 30 -20.92 -5.62 -3.81
N ARG A 31 -19.79 -6.34 -3.81
CA ARG A 31 -19.66 -7.66 -3.18
C ARG A 31 -19.99 -7.62 -1.69
N PHE A 32 -19.57 -6.59 -0.97
CA PHE A 32 -19.92 -6.42 0.44
C PHE A 32 -21.42 -6.16 0.63
N ARG A 33 -22.02 -5.32 -0.21
CA ARG A 33 -23.46 -5.02 -0.14
C ARG A 33 -24.33 -6.24 -0.42
N GLU A 34 -23.91 -7.14 -1.32
CA GLU A 34 -24.58 -8.41 -1.58
C GLU A 34 -24.65 -9.32 -0.34
N LEU A 35 -23.76 -9.14 0.64
CA LEU A 35 -23.78 -9.88 1.90
C LEU A 35 -24.73 -9.29 2.95
N LEU A 36 -25.20 -8.05 2.79
CA LEU A 36 -26.02 -7.36 3.80
C LEU A 36 -27.30 -8.12 4.17
N PRO A 37 -28.10 -8.67 3.23
CA PRO A 37 -29.30 -9.43 3.59
C PRO A 37 -28.98 -10.60 4.52
N ARG A 38 -27.92 -11.36 4.19
CA ARG A 38 -27.47 -12.50 4.98
C ARG A 38 -26.89 -12.08 6.35
N ALA A 39 -26.19 -10.95 6.41
CA ALA A 39 -25.65 -10.39 7.65
C ALA A 39 -26.76 -9.89 8.60
N LEU A 40 -27.82 -9.29 8.05
CA LEU A 40 -29.00 -8.89 8.83
C LEU A 40 -29.76 -10.13 9.34
N ASP A 41 -29.90 -11.13 8.48
CA ASP A 41 -30.58 -12.37 8.75
C ASP A 41 -29.91 -13.26 9.81
N SER A 42 -28.60 -13.09 10.03
CA SER A 42 -27.84 -13.85 11.04
C SER A 42 -28.02 -13.31 12.45
N LEU A 43 -28.49 -12.07 12.61
CA LEU A 43 -28.56 -11.34 13.88
C LEU A 43 -27.20 -11.18 14.60
N ASP A 44 -26.09 -11.42 13.89
CA ASP A 44 -24.74 -11.17 14.38
C ASP A 44 -24.37 -9.69 14.14
N LEU A 45 -24.61 -8.87 15.17
CA LEU A 45 -24.35 -7.43 15.11
C LEU A 45 -22.87 -7.12 14.88
N SER A 46 -21.95 -7.92 15.42
CA SER A 46 -20.51 -7.74 15.22
C SER A 46 -20.14 -7.97 13.76
N TYR A 47 -20.62 -9.07 13.16
CA TYR A 47 -20.39 -9.34 11.74
C TYR A 47 -20.96 -8.24 10.84
N LEU A 48 -22.21 -7.84 11.08
CA LEU A 48 -22.85 -6.77 10.30
C LEU A 48 -22.10 -5.44 10.43
N ALA A 49 -21.72 -5.05 11.65
CA ALA A 49 -20.99 -3.82 11.90
C ALA A 49 -19.60 -3.85 11.25
N GLN A 50 -18.86 -4.95 11.35
CA GLN A 50 -17.57 -5.11 10.68
C GLN A 50 -17.71 -5.09 9.15
N LEU A 51 -18.75 -5.71 8.57
CA LEU A 51 -19.03 -5.62 7.14
C LEU A 51 -19.30 -4.17 6.70
N LEU A 52 -20.06 -3.41 7.49
CA LEU A 52 -20.31 -1.99 7.22
C LEU A 52 -19.03 -1.15 7.27
N THR A 53 -18.05 -1.47 8.14
CA THR A 53 -16.74 -0.79 8.11
C THR A 53 -16.03 -1.00 6.77
N GLN A 54 -16.14 -2.19 6.17
CA GLN A 54 -15.49 -2.47 4.87
C GLN A 54 -16.21 -1.81 3.70
N ILE A 55 -17.54 -1.68 3.77
CA ILE A 55 -18.32 -0.85 2.83
C ILE A 55 -17.85 0.60 2.90
N ALA A 56 -17.71 1.16 4.11
CA ALA A 56 -17.24 2.53 4.29
C ALA A 56 -15.81 2.74 3.78
N ARG A 57 -14.92 1.76 3.98
CA ARG A 57 -13.57 1.77 3.39
C ARG A 57 -13.62 1.86 1.86
N ALA A 58 -14.48 1.07 1.24
CA ALA A 58 -14.64 1.04 -0.21
C ALA A 58 -15.24 2.35 -0.74
N GLU A 59 -16.22 2.92 -0.04
CA GLU A 59 -16.78 4.25 -0.32
C GLU A 59 -15.68 5.34 -0.22
N GLY A 60 -14.83 5.28 0.81
CA GLY A 60 -13.72 6.20 1.01
C GLY A 60 -12.67 6.15 -0.11
N LEU A 61 -12.29 4.95 -0.57
CA LEU A 61 -11.38 4.77 -1.72
C LEU A 61 -11.96 5.33 -3.03
N GLN A 62 -13.29 5.34 -3.17
CA GLN A 62 -13.99 5.97 -4.28
C GLN A 62 -14.24 7.47 -4.08
N ARG A 63 -13.70 8.07 -3.01
CA ARG A 63 -13.90 9.47 -2.61
C ARG A 63 -15.36 9.83 -2.29
N LYS A 64 -16.22 8.85 -1.99
CA LYS A 64 -17.60 9.03 -1.52
C LYS A 64 -17.62 9.29 -0.01
N PHE A 65 -16.95 10.35 0.44
CA PHE A 65 -16.67 10.58 1.86
C PHE A 65 -17.93 10.76 2.72
N GLU A 66 -18.95 11.44 2.20
CA GLU A 66 -20.23 11.60 2.91
C GLU A 66 -20.94 10.26 3.13
N ASP A 67 -20.94 9.39 2.12
CA ASP A 67 -21.57 8.07 2.21
C ASP A 67 -20.79 7.17 3.17
N ALA A 68 -19.46 7.20 3.12
CA ALA A 68 -18.59 6.51 4.07
C ALA A 68 -18.89 6.93 5.52
N HIS A 69 -19.04 8.23 5.79
CA HIS A 69 -19.42 8.71 7.12
C HIS A 69 -20.82 8.26 7.53
N LYS A 70 -21.84 8.33 6.64
CA LYS A 70 -23.19 7.82 6.94
C LYS A 70 -23.18 6.32 7.25
N THR A 71 -22.40 5.53 6.51
CA THR A 71 -22.23 4.10 6.77
C THR A 71 -21.61 3.86 8.15
N LEU A 72 -20.56 4.60 8.50
CA LEU A 72 -19.89 4.49 9.81
C LEU A 72 -20.77 5.00 10.96
N ASP A 73 -21.65 5.98 10.76
CA ASP A 73 -22.60 6.43 11.80
C ASP A 73 -23.61 5.33 12.18
N ARG A 74 -23.88 4.40 11.25
CA ARG A 74 -24.68 3.20 11.56
C ARG A 74 -23.89 2.20 12.41
N VAL A 75 -22.58 2.07 12.15
CA VAL A 75 -21.68 1.24 12.96
C VAL A 75 -21.60 1.79 14.39
N ASP A 76 -21.42 3.11 14.53
CA ASP A 76 -21.31 3.79 15.83
C ASP A 76 -22.49 3.49 16.76
N LYS A 77 -23.73 3.55 16.22
CA LYS A 77 -24.95 3.19 16.96
C LYS A 77 -25.00 1.73 17.42
N ALA A 78 -24.29 0.84 16.75
CA ALA A 78 -24.25 -0.59 17.07
C ALA A 78 -23.12 -0.96 18.05
N LEU A 79 -22.07 -0.13 18.17
CA LEU A 79 -20.85 -0.43 18.95
C LEU A 79 -21.09 -0.96 20.37
N PRO A 80 -22.07 -0.44 21.16
CA PRO A 80 -22.31 -0.98 22.51
C PRO A 80 -22.72 -2.46 22.55
N LYS A 81 -23.09 -3.04 21.40
CA LYS A 81 -23.58 -4.43 21.27
C LYS A 81 -22.65 -5.30 20.42
N THR A 82 -21.46 -4.82 20.07
CA THR A 82 -20.50 -5.54 19.23
C THR A 82 -19.25 -5.93 20.01
N ASP A 83 -18.40 -6.75 19.40
CA ASP A 83 -17.08 -7.10 19.95
C ASP A 83 -16.10 -5.91 19.90
N GLY A 84 -14.98 -6.03 20.64
CA GLY A 84 -13.94 -5.00 20.69
C GLY A 84 -13.23 -4.78 19.35
N ARG A 85 -13.13 -5.83 18.52
CA ARG A 85 -12.56 -5.74 17.16
C ARG A 85 -13.36 -4.79 16.26
N THR A 86 -14.67 -4.76 16.42
CA THR A 86 -15.56 -3.85 15.67
C THR A 86 -15.21 -2.39 15.96
N LEU A 87 -14.93 -2.04 17.22
CA LEU A 87 -14.49 -0.68 17.58
C LEU A 87 -13.14 -0.33 16.93
N ILE A 88 -12.17 -1.25 16.95
CA ILE A 88 -10.86 -1.04 16.30
C ILE A 88 -11.05 -0.75 14.80
N ARG A 89 -11.83 -1.59 14.09
CA ARG A 89 -12.12 -1.38 12.67
C ARG A 89 -12.85 -0.07 12.42
N TYR A 90 -13.84 0.26 13.24
CA TYR A 90 -14.57 1.52 13.12
C TYR A 90 -13.62 2.73 13.20
N LEU A 91 -12.72 2.74 14.20
CA LEU A 91 -11.75 3.82 14.38
C LEU A 91 -10.79 3.92 13.19
N LEU A 92 -10.27 2.80 12.71
CA LEU A 92 -9.42 2.74 11.51
C LEU A 92 -10.13 3.31 10.29
N GLU A 93 -11.33 2.83 9.98
CA GLU A 93 -12.02 3.24 8.76
C GLU A 93 -12.54 4.68 8.85
N ARG A 94 -13.01 5.13 10.02
CA ARG A 94 -13.35 6.54 10.24
C ARG A 94 -12.13 7.44 10.08
N GLY A 95 -10.98 7.04 10.64
CA GLY A 95 -9.72 7.77 10.49
C GLY A 95 -9.28 7.85 9.03
N ARG A 96 -9.39 6.78 8.25
CA ARG A 96 -9.06 6.77 6.82
C ARG A 96 -9.93 7.72 6.00
N VAL A 97 -11.23 7.81 6.32
CA VAL A 97 -12.14 8.75 5.66
C VAL A 97 -11.74 10.18 5.98
N TYR A 98 -11.45 10.51 7.25
CA TYR A 98 -10.95 11.83 7.63
C TYR A 98 -9.62 12.19 6.97
N ASN A 99 -8.67 11.24 6.91
CA ASN A 99 -7.38 11.48 6.26
C ASN A 99 -7.58 11.79 4.77
N SER A 100 -8.36 10.96 4.08
CA SER A 100 -8.63 11.11 2.65
C SER A 100 -9.44 12.36 2.30
N SER A 101 -10.23 12.89 3.25
CA SER A 101 -10.99 14.13 3.10
C SER A 101 -10.24 15.39 3.56
N GLY A 102 -9.01 15.24 4.07
CA GLY A 102 -8.11 16.34 4.45
C GLY A 102 -8.11 16.70 5.94
N SER A 103 -8.91 16.03 6.77
CA SER A 103 -8.96 16.20 8.23
C SER A 103 -7.91 15.35 8.94
N VAL A 104 -6.63 15.68 8.74
CA VAL A 104 -5.49 14.87 9.23
C VAL A 104 -5.45 14.75 10.76
N ASP A 105 -5.75 15.82 11.50
CA ASP A 105 -5.76 15.79 12.97
C ASP A 105 -6.85 14.86 13.54
N ASP A 106 -8.03 14.84 12.92
CA ASP A 106 -9.12 13.93 13.29
C ASP A 106 -8.72 12.48 13.01
N ALA A 107 -8.10 12.23 11.86
CA ALA A 107 -7.59 10.91 11.50
C ALA A 107 -6.55 10.42 12.49
N LYS A 108 -5.56 11.25 12.84
CA LYS A 108 -4.50 10.93 13.79
C LYS A 108 -5.05 10.51 15.14
N ARG A 109 -6.01 11.28 15.69
CA ARG A 109 -6.66 10.94 16.98
C ARG A 109 -7.31 9.55 16.94
N LEU A 110 -7.99 9.21 15.85
CA LEU A 110 -8.66 7.92 15.71
C LEU A 110 -7.67 6.77 15.49
N PHE A 111 -6.61 6.97 14.73
CA PHE A 111 -5.57 5.94 14.53
C PHE A 111 -4.82 5.63 15.82
N LEU A 112 -4.50 6.64 16.63
CA LEU A 112 -3.89 6.43 17.96
C LEU A 112 -4.81 5.64 18.88
N GLN A 113 -6.11 5.97 18.92
CA GLN A 113 -7.09 5.20 19.71
C GLN A 113 -7.21 3.75 19.20
N ALA A 114 -7.20 3.53 17.88
CA ALA A 114 -7.24 2.21 17.29
C ALA A 114 -5.99 1.40 17.66
N PHE A 115 -4.81 2.02 17.62
CA PHE A 115 -3.54 1.41 17.99
C PHE A 115 -3.54 0.96 19.45
N ASP A 116 -3.86 1.86 20.38
CA ASP A 116 -3.89 1.56 21.82
C ASP A 116 -4.84 0.40 22.13
N LEU A 117 -6.03 0.42 21.52
CA LEU A 117 -7.01 -0.63 21.71
C LEU A 117 -6.55 -1.97 21.10
N ALA A 118 -5.98 -1.95 19.90
CA ALA A 118 -5.51 -3.16 19.23
C ALA A 118 -4.36 -3.82 20.00
N VAL A 119 -3.40 -3.04 20.51
CA VAL A 119 -2.31 -3.55 21.36
C VAL A 119 -2.87 -4.15 22.65
N LYS A 120 -3.77 -3.42 23.33
CA LYS A 120 -4.40 -3.90 24.58
C LYS A 120 -5.20 -5.19 24.38
N SER A 121 -5.84 -5.33 23.22
CA SER A 121 -6.65 -6.49 22.85
C SER A 121 -5.85 -7.62 22.18
N LYS A 122 -4.53 -7.47 22.00
CA LYS A 122 -3.66 -8.44 21.29
C LYS A 122 -4.14 -8.76 19.87
N GLU A 123 -4.64 -7.72 19.20
CA GLU A 123 -5.15 -7.76 17.84
C GLU A 123 -4.04 -7.27 16.88
N ASP A 124 -2.94 -8.03 16.82
CA ASP A 124 -1.66 -7.63 16.20
C ASP A 124 -1.83 -7.09 14.77
N PHE A 125 -2.67 -7.73 13.95
CA PHE A 125 -2.94 -7.27 12.57
C PHE A 125 -3.44 -5.82 12.54
N TYR A 126 -4.37 -5.46 13.42
CA TYR A 126 -4.90 -4.10 13.48
C TYR A 126 -3.98 -3.15 14.22
N ALA A 127 -3.14 -3.64 15.15
CA ALA A 127 -2.12 -2.81 15.79
C ALA A 127 -1.08 -2.36 14.77
N VAL A 128 -0.62 -3.27 13.90
CA VAL A 128 0.28 -2.96 12.79
C VAL A 128 -0.40 -2.00 11.79
N ASP A 129 -1.65 -2.27 11.40
CA ASP A 129 -2.40 -1.39 10.50
C ASP A 129 -2.57 0.03 11.09
N ALA A 130 -2.94 0.13 12.37
CA ALA A 130 -3.10 1.41 13.05
C ALA A 130 -1.77 2.17 13.17
N ALA A 131 -0.68 1.51 13.58
CA ALA A 131 0.64 2.13 13.67
C ALA A 131 1.12 2.64 12.30
N HIS A 132 0.92 1.85 11.24
CA HIS A 132 1.20 2.29 9.87
C HIS A 132 0.36 3.50 9.48
N MET A 133 -0.92 3.53 9.86
CA MET A 133 -1.77 4.69 9.59
C MET A 133 -1.37 5.93 10.38
N VAL A 134 -0.91 5.78 11.63
CA VAL A 134 -0.32 6.90 12.38
C VAL A 134 0.92 7.43 11.67
N ALA A 135 1.80 6.55 11.18
CA ALA A 135 2.97 6.98 10.41
C ALA A 135 2.56 7.87 9.22
N ILE A 136 1.56 7.47 8.42
CA ILE A 136 1.10 8.24 7.25
C ILE A 136 0.67 9.68 7.61
N VAL A 137 0.11 9.92 8.79
CA VAL A 137 -0.40 11.23 9.22
C VAL A 137 0.51 11.97 10.18
N GLU A 138 1.67 11.40 10.50
CA GLU A 138 2.69 12.02 11.34
C GLU A 138 3.63 12.92 10.55
N SER A 139 4.31 13.80 11.27
CA SER A 139 5.39 14.60 10.69
C SER A 139 6.54 13.70 10.21
N PRO A 140 7.33 14.11 9.21
CA PRO A 140 8.43 13.30 8.67
C PRO A 140 9.39 12.77 9.73
N GLU A 141 9.63 13.54 10.80
CA GLU A 141 10.52 13.18 11.90
C GLU A 141 9.98 12.01 12.74
N ASN A 142 8.65 11.85 12.79
CA ASN A 142 7.98 10.80 13.57
C ASN A 142 7.54 9.60 12.71
N GLN A 143 7.55 9.73 11.38
CA GLN A 143 7.16 8.66 10.44
C GLN A 143 8.01 7.40 10.64
N LEU A 144 9.33 7.58 10.79
CA LEU A 144 10.26 6.48 11.01
C LEU A 144 9.95 5.72 12.30
N GLU A 145 9.71 6.43 13.40
CA GLU A 145 9.39 5.82 14.70
C GLU A 145 8.16 4.92 14.60
N TRP A 146 7.08 5.41 13.99
CA TRP A 146 5.84 4.65 13.86
C TRP A 146 5.95 3.47 12.90
N ASN A 147 6.69 3.60 11.80
CA ASN A 147 6.94 2.48 10.91
C ASN A 147 7.82 1.41 11.58
N LEU A 148 8.83 1.79 12.36
CA LEU A 148 9.64 0.85 13.15
C LEU A 148 8.81 0.14 14.22
N LYS A 149 7.91 0.85 14.89
CA LYS A 149 6.96 0.28 15.87
C LYS A 149 6.01 -0.72 15.22
N ALA A 150 5.47 -0.39 14.05
CA ALA A 150 4.65 -1.31 13.26
C ALA A 150 5.45 -2.55 12.83
N LEU A 151 6.73 -2.36 12.46
CA LEU A 151 7.60 -3.46 12.04
C LEU A 151 7.92 -4.41 13.19
N ASP A 152 8.26 -3.89 14.37
CA ASP A 152 8.51 -4.70 15.57
C ASP A 152 7.29 -5.56 15.92
N LEU A 153 6.09 -4.97 15.89
CA LEU A 153 4.83 -5.72 16.06
C LEU A 153 4.65 -6.81 14.99
N ALA A 154 4.94 -6.50 13.73
CA ALA A 154 4.81 -7.45 12.64
C ALA A 154 5.86 -8.58 12.70
N GLU A 155 7.10 -8.32 13.11
CA GLU A 155 8.17 -9.32 13.26
C GLU A 155 7.89 -10.28 14.43
N ASN A 156 7.32 -9.77 15.53
CA ASN A 156 7.05 -10.56 16.74
C ASN A 156 5.66 -11.21 16.78
N SER A 157 4.80 -10.96 15.79
CA SER A 157 3.42 -11.48 15.78
C SER A 157 3.31 -12.95 15.39
N LEU A 158 2.41 -13.66 16.07
CA LEU A 158 1.94 -14.99 15.66
C LEU A 158 0.85 -14.93 14.57
N ASP A 159 0.20 -13.79 14.35
CA ASP A 159 -0.78 -13.58 13.27
C ASP A 159 -0.05 -13.42 11.93
N GLU A 160 -0.31 -14.34 11.00
CA GLU A 160 0.26 -14.29 9.65
C GLU A 160 -0.14 -13.02 8.89
N ARG A 161 -1.34 -12.49 9.12
CA ARG A 161 -1.80 -11.25 8.50
C ARG A 161 -0.97 -10.07 8.99
N ALA A 162 -0.57 -10.05 10.26
CA ALA A 162 0.33 -9.03 10.79
C ALA A 162 1.73 -9.19 10.18
N ARG A 163 2.28 -10.41 10.13
CA ARG A 163 3.57 -10.69 9.47
C ARG A 163 3.60 -10.30 7.99
N ASN A 164 2.46 -10.36 7.31
CA ASN A 164 2.35 -9.98 5.90
C ASN A 164 2.56 -8.48 5.63
N TRP A 165 2.51 -7.64 6.66
CA TRP A 165 2.86 -6.22 6.55
C TRP A 165 4.36 -5.95 6.39
N LYS A 166 5.23 -6.89 6.79
CA LYS A 166 6.70 -6.70 6.79
C LYS A 166 7.23 -6.18 5.46
N GLY A 167 6.78 -6.75 4.33
CA GLY A 167 7.22 -6.32 3.01
C GLY A 167 6.95 -4.84 2.70
N SER A 168 5.78 -4.34 3.09
CA SER A 168 5.43 -2.92 2.90
C SER A 168 6.16 -2.03 3.90
N LEU A 169 6.31 -2.47 5.14
CA LEU A 169 7.00 -1.72 6.19
C LEU A 169 8.50 -1.58 5.90
N TYR A 170 9.17 -2.66 5.51
CA TYR A 170 10.57 -2.61 5.06
C TYR A 170 10.75 -1.63 3.90
N ASN A 171 9.86 -1.65 2.90
CA ASN A 171 9.92 -0.70 1.79
C ASN A 171 9.75 0.74 2.25
N ASN A 172 8.74 1.03 3.08
CA ASN A 172 8.47 2.40 3.53
C ASN A 172 9.61 2.96 4.41
N ILE A 173 10.17 2.13 5.30
CA ILE A 173 11.33 2.50 6.10
C ILE A 173 12.56 2.68 5.22
N GLY A 174 12.76 1.81 4.23
CA GLY A 174 13.82 1.95 3.24
C GLY A 174 13.76 3.28 2.50
N TRP A 175 12.57 3.72 2.06
CA TRP A 175 12.38 5.04 1.46
C TRP A 175 12.63 6.18 2.44
N THR A 176 12.24 6.03 3.71
CA THR A 176 12.50 7.06 4.73
C THR A 176 14.00 7.28 4.91
N TYR A 177 14.80 6.21 4.99
CA TYR A 177 16.26 6.31 5.04
C TYR A 177 16.86 6.80 3.71
N PHE A 178 16.31 6.37 2.58
CA PHE A 178 16.79 6.80 1.26
C PHE A 178 16.64 8.32 1.09
N ASP A 179 15.49 8.87 1.49
CA ASP A 179 15.18 10.31 1.37
C ASP A 179 15.99 11.14 2.38
N GLY A 180 16.37 10.57 3.53
CA GLY A 180 17.29 11.18 4.48
C GLY A 180 18.77 11.09 4.07
N GLY A 181 19.10 10.29 3.05
CA GLY A 181 20.46 10.09 2.56
C GLY A 181 21.24 8.99 3.31
N GLU A 182 20.59 8.28 4.24
CA GLU A 182 21.11 7.10 4.93
C GLU A 182 21.04 5.86 4.01
N PHE A 183 21.82 5.87 2.91
CA PHE A 183 21.72 4.86 1.88
C PHE A 183 22.08 3.43 2.34
N GLN A 184 22.95 3.29 3.34
CA GLN A 184 23.33 1.97 3.85
C GLN A 184 22.18 1.30 4.61
N GLU A 185 21.46 2.08 5.42
CA GLU A 185 20.26 1.67 6.15
C GLU A 185 19.09 1.43 5.19
N ALA A 186 18.95 2.28 4.16
CA ALA A 186 17.97 2.09 3.10
C ALA A 186 18.19 0.77 2.37
N LEU A 187 19.44 0.47 1.98
CA LEU A 187 19.81 -0.77 1.29
C LEU A 187 19.44 -1.99 2.14
N PHE A 188 19.82 -1.99 3.42
CA PHE A 188 19.49 -3.07 4.35
C PHE A 188 17.97 -3.33 4.42
N MET A 189 17.16 -2.27 4.48
CA MET A 189 15.70 -2.41 4.53
C MET A 189 15.11 -2.87 3.20
N PHE A 190 15.63 -2.39 2.06
CA PHE A 190 15.18 -2.87 0.74
C PHE A 190 15.58 -4.33 0.47
N GLU A 191 16.73 -4.79 0.97
CA GLU A 191 17.13 -6.21 0.90
C GLU A 191 16.21 -7.09 1.73
N LYS A 192 15.85 -6.66 2.96
CA LYS A 192 14.81 -7.34 3.77
C LYS A 192 13.46 -7.39 3.04
N ALA A 193 13.07 -6.30 2.37
CA ALA A 193 11.86 -6.27 1.54
C ALA A 193 11.94 -7.29 0.40
N LEU A 194 13.07 -7.33 -0.32
CA LEU A 194 13.30 -8.25 -1.43
C LEU A 194 13.24 -9.72 -0.97
N GLU A 195 13.94 -10.07 0.11
CA GLU A 195 13.91 -11.42 0.67
C GLU A 195 12.48 -11.84 1.03
N PHE A 196 11.76 -10.95 1.73
CA PHE A 196 10.39 -11.23 2.13
C PHE A 196 9.45 -11.40 0.92
N ARG A 197 9.56 -10.56 -0.10
CA ARG A 197 8.73 -10.66 -1.33
C ARG A 197 9.07 -11.91 -2.15
N ARG A 198 10.33 -12.35 -2.16
CA ARG A 198 10.74 -13.64 -2.76
C ARG A 198 10.05 -14.82 -2.08
N GLN A 199 9.94 -14.81 -0.75
CA GLN A 199 9.21 -15.83 0.00
C GLN A 199 7.70 -15.83 -0.31
N GLN A 200 7.12 -14.65 -0.55
CA GLN A 200 5.70 -14.51 -0.94
C GLN A 200 5.43 -14.90 -2.41
N GLY A 201 6.44 -14.83 -3.28
CA GLY A 201 6.32 -15.26 -4.68
C GLY A 201 5.53 -14.30 -5.59
N ASP A 202 5.40 -13.02 -5.23
CA ASP A 202 4.78 -12.01 -6.11
C ASP A 202 5.84 -11.33 -7.02
N PRO A 203 5.86 -11.62 -8.33
CA PRO A 203 6.87 -11.07 -9.24
C PRO A 203 6.82 -9.55 -9.37
N VAL A 204 5.65 -8.91 -9.15
CA VAL A 204 5.53 -7.45 -9.16
C VAL A 204 6.32 -6.86 -8.00
N SER A 205 5.99 -7.26 -6.77
CA SER A 205 6.64 -6.74 -5.58
C SER A 205 8.13 -7.10 -5.51
N ILE A 206 8.53 -8.28 -6.01
CA ILE A 206 9.95 -8.64 -6.13
C ILE A 206 10.68 -7.65 -7.04
N GLY A 207 10.11 -7.34 -8.20
CA GLY A 207 10.72 -6.40 -9.14
C GLY A 207 10.82 -4.98 -8.59
N VAL A 208 9.80 -4.51 -7.85
CA VAL A 208 9.86 -3.21 -7.15
C VAL A 208 10.99 -3.20 -6.12
N ALA A 209 11.13 -4.25 -5.30
CA ALA A 209 12.20 -4.32 -4.30
C ALA A 209 13.59 -4.37 -4.94
N ARG A 210 13.77 -5.12 -6.05
CA ARG A 210 15.02 -5.12 -6.83
C ARG A 210 15.34 -3.74 -7.39
N TRP A 211 14.33 -3.04 -7.88
CA TRP A 211 14.51 -1.68 -8.38
C TRP A 211 14.99 -0.74 -7.28
N CYS A 212 14.41 -0.81 -6.07
CA CYS A 212 14.86 -0.02 -4.92
C CYS A 212 16.31 -0.34 -4.51
N VAL A 213 16.69 -1.63 -4.49
CA VAL A 213 18.07 -2.06 -4.21
C VAL A 213 19.04 -1.47 -5.24
N GLY A 214 18.77 -1.64 -6.54
CA GLY A 214 19.63 -1.12 -7.59
C GLY A 214 19.75 0.41 -7.55
N LYS A 215 18.65 1.13 -7.32
CA LYS A 215 18.67 2.59 -7.14
C LYS A 215 19.55 3.00 -5.96
N THR A 216 19.47 2.28 -4.85
CA THR A 216 20.24 2.57 -3.63
C THR A 216 21.74 2.31 -3.84
N LEU A 217 22.09 1.19 -4.50
CA LEU A 217 23.47 0.89 -4.88
C LEU A 217 24.07 1.98 -5.77
N ARG A 218 23.30 2.48 -6.74
CA ARG A 218 23.73 3.62 -7.58
C ARG A 218 24.04 4.85 -6.73
N MET A 219 23.19 5.20 -5.77
CA MET A 219 23.42 6.35 -4.87
C MET A 219 24.66 6.17 -3.98
N MET A 220 25.04 4.93 -3.68
CA MET A 220 26.25 4.59 -2.94
C MET A 220 27.51 4.51 -3.83
N GLY A 221 27.37 4.71 -5.14
CA GLY A 221 28.47 4.64 -6.10
C GLY A 221 28.75 3.24 -6.66
N HIS A 222 28.00 2.22 -6.26
CA HIS A 222 28.06 0.85 -6.80
C HIS A 222 27.30 0.77 -8.13
N THR A 223 27.72 1.56 -9.11
CA THR A 223 26.96 1.84 -10.34
C THR A 223 26.90 0.64 -11.27
N GLU A 224 27.97 -0.13 -11.40
CA GLU A 224 28.02 -1.33 -12.22
C GLU A 224 27.07 -2.41 -11.70
N GLU A 225 27.05 -2.64 -10.39
CA GLU A 225 26.15 -3.59 -9.74
C GLU A 225 24.69 -3.16 -9.86
N ALA A 226 24.42 -1.86 -9.66
CA ALA A 226 23.10 -1.29 -9.90
C ALA A 226 22.63 -1.53 -11.34
N LEU A 227 23.49 -1.29 -12.33
CA LEU A 227 23.17 -1.49 -13.74
C LEU A 227 22.84 -2.96 -14.04
N GLU A 228 23.63 -3.91 -13.53
CA GLU A 228 23.42 -5.34 -13.71
C GLU A 228 22.03 -5.76 -13.18
N ILE A 229 21.69 -5.36 -11.95
CA ILE A 229 20.39 -5.66 -11.34
C ILE A 229 19.23 -5.11 -12.18
N GLN A 230 19.35 -3.87 -12.68
CA GLN A 230 18.28 -3.26 -13.47
C GLN A 230 18.17 -3.89 -14.87
N GLN A 231 19.28 -4.31 -15.48
CA GLN A 231 19.29 -4.99 -16.77
C GLN A 231 18.65 -6.38 -16.68
N GLU A 232 18.96 -7.16 -15.65
CA GLU A 232 18.30 -8.44 -15.42
C GLU A 232 16.78 -8.26 -15.22
N LEU A 233 16.40 -7.28 -14.39
CA LEU A 233 14.99 -6.96 -14.14
C LEU A 233 14.28 -6.52 -15.43
N PHE A 234 14.96 -5.74 -16.29
CA PHE A 234 14.46 -5.37 -17.61
C PHE A 234 14.19 -6.60 -18.49
N GLN A 235 15.13 -7.55 -18.57
CA GLN A 235 14.98 -8.76 -19.39
C GLN A 235 13.81 -9.64 -18.92
N GLU A 236 13.62 -9.74 -17.60
CA GLU A 236 12.47 -10.44 -17.02
C GLU A 236 11.15 -9.76 -17.37
N TYR A 237 11.08 -8.43 -17.23
CA TYR A 237 9.90 -7.66 -17.60
C TYR A 237 9.59 -7.78 -19.08
N GLN A 238 10.60 -7.68 -19.95
CA GLN A 238 10.44 -7.86 -21.39
C GLN A 238 9.90 -9.25 -21.73
N SER A 239 10.45 -10.30 -21.11
CA SER A 239 10.01 -11.69 -21.30
C SER A 239 8.56 -11.91 -20.83
N ALA A 240 8.12 -11.16 -19.82
CA ALA A 240 6.75 -11.18 -19.31
C ALA A 240 5.80 -10.21 -20.05
N GLY A 241 6.26 -9.50 -21.08
CA GLY A 241 5.46 -8.47 -21.78
C GLY A 241 5.14 -7.24 -20.92
N ARG A 242 5.89 -7.02 -19.84
CA ARG A 242 5.76 -5.87 -18.94
C ARG A 242 6.76 -4.77 -19.33
N LYS A 243 6.34 -3.52 -19.14
CA LYS A 243 7.21 -2.34 -19.23
C LYS A 243 7.26 -1.63 -17.89
N SER A 244 8.40 -1.01 -17.59
CA SER A 244 8.57 -0.19 -16.38
C SER A 244 9.46 1.00 -16.68
N GLY A 245 8.86 2.19 -16.74
CA GLY A 245 9.59 3.43 -16.93
C GLY A 245 10.60 3.72 -15.82
N PHE A 246 10.33 3.25 -14.59
CA PHE A 246 11.24 3.37 -13.44
C PHE A 246 12.53 2.55 -13.64
N VAL A 247 12.43 1.34 -14.20
CA VAL A 247 13.61 0.52 -14.52
C VAL A 247 14.40 1.16 -15.66
N TYR A 248 13.72 1.67 -16.68
CA TYR A 248 14.36 2.34 -17.82
C TYR A 248 15.13 3.57 -17.38
N GLU A 249 14.53 4.38 -16.50
CA GLU A 249 15.19 5.55 -15.92
C GLU A 249 16.43 5.16 -15.11
N GLU A 250 16.34 4.18 -14.22
CA GLU A 250 17.52 3.77 -13.42
C GLU A 250 18.65 3.19 -14.28
N ILE A 251 18.34 2.45 -15.35
CA ILE A 251 19.36 2.03 -16.33
C ILE A 251 20.02 3.25 -16.97
N ALA A 252 19.24 4.24 -17.39
CA ALA A 252 19.76 5.46 -18.00
C ALA A 252 20.67 6.23 -17.03
N GLU A 253 20.26 6.39 -15.77
CA GLU A 253 21.07 7.05 -14.73
C GLU A 253 22.39 6.31 -14.49
N CYS A 254 22.37 4.98 -14.42
CA CYS A 254 23.60 4.19 -14.29
C CYS A 254 24.53 4.39 -15.50
N LEU A 255 23.99 4.37 -16.72
CA LEU A 255 24.78 4.56 -17.94
C LEU A 255 25.43 5.95 -18.01
N VAL A 256 24.73 7.00 -17.58
CA VAL A 256 25.30 8.35 -17.49
C VAL A 256 26.51 8.36 -16.53
N LEU A 257 26.36 7.80 -15.34
CA LEU A 257 27.45 7.74 -14.34
C LEU A 257 28.66 6.94 -14.82
N LEU A 258 28.46 5.95 -15.70
CA LEU A 258 29.53 5.17 -16.33
C LEU A 258 30.11 5.82 -17.60
N GLY A 259 29.68 7.04 -17.96
CA GLY A 259 30.15 7.76 -19.16
C GLY A 259 29.59 7.21 -20.49
N ARG A 260 28.52 6.42 -20.44
CA ARG A 260 27.84 5.80 -21.60
C ARG A 260 26.60 6.58 -22.01
N GLU A 261 26.74 7.90 -22.13
CA GLU A 261 25.61 8.83 -22.37
C GLU A 261 24.83 8.54 -23.65
N GLN A 262 25.51 8.09 -24.71
CA GLN A 262 24.85 7.77 -25.98
C GLN A 262 23.87 6.59 -25.84
N GLU A 263 24.20 5.61 -25.01
CA GLU A 263 23.30 4.49 -24.71
C GLU A 263 22.18 4.92 -23.76
N ALA A 264 22.47 5.80 -22.80
CA ALA A 264 21.47 6.32 -21.85
C ALA A 264 20.33 7.09 -22.55
N GLN A 265 20.61 7.75 -23.68
CA GLN A 265 19.63 8.55 -24.41
C GLN A 265 18.35 7.75 -24.77
N ASP A 266 18.51 6.55 -25.33
CA ASP A 266 17.38 5.70 -25.73
C ASP A 266 16.58 5.23 -24.51
N TRP A 267 17.26 4.97 -23.39
CA TRP A 267 16.62 4.61 -22.13
C TRP A 267 15.84 5.76 -21.51
N PHE A 268 16.35 7.00 -21.56
CA PHE A 268 15.58 8.18 -21.13
C PHE A 268 14.34 8.40 -21.99
N ALA A 269 14.44 8.19 -23.31
CA ALA A 269 13.29 8.28 -24.21
C ALA A 269 12.22 7.22 -23.87
N ALA A 270 12.64 5.98 -23.64
CA ALA A 270 11.76 4.90 -23.21
C ALA A 270 11.12 5.18 -21.84
N ALA A 271 11.91 5.66 -20.87
CA ALA A 271 11.44 6.03 -19.54
C ALA A 271 10.35 7.11 -19.62
N TYR A 272 10.59 8.19 -20.38
CA TYR A 272 9.59 9.23 -20.62
C TYR A 272 8.31 8.66 -21.25
N GLY A 273 8.45 7.76 -22.24
CA GLY A 273 7.32 7.16 -22.95
C GLY A 273 6.38 6.32 -22.07
N GLU A 274 6.90 5.73 -20.98
CA GLU A 274 6.09 4.99 -20.01
C GLU A 274 5.67 5.86 -18.81
N LEU A 275 6.58 6.63 -18.21
CA LEU A 275 6.29 7.44 -17.03
C LEU A 275 5.34 8.62 -17.31
N SER A 276 5.32 9.17 -18.53
CA SER A 276 4.34 10.21 -18.91
C SER A 276 2.89 9.73 -18.92
N LYS A 277 2.67 8.41 -18.92
CA LYS A 277 1.35 7.77 -18.84
C LYS A 277 1.00 7.30 -17.42
N ASP A 278 1.98 7.31 -16.52
CA ASP A 278 1.81 6.85 -15.14
C ASP A 278 1.14 7.95 -14.29
N PRO A 279 -0.07 7.72 -13.74
CA PRO A 279 -0.76 8.72 -12.93
C PRO A 279 0.02 9.15 -11.68
N SER A 280 0.91 8.30 -11.14
CA SER A 280 1.74 8.62 -9.98
C SER A 280 2.86 9.62 -10.30
N VAL A 281 3.30 9.69 -11.56
CA VAL A 281 4.37 10.58 -12.03
C VAL A 281 3.82 11.74 -12.86
N ALA A 282 2.56 11.68 -13.32
CA ALA A 282 1.95 12.70 -14.17
C ALA A 282 2.02 14.13 -13.62
N ASN A 283 2.13 14.30 -12.30
CA ASN A 283 2.25 15.60 -11.63
C ASN A 283 3.70 16.07 -11.44
N ASP A 284 4.69 15.19 -11.61
CA ASP A 284 6.12 15.50 -11.53
C ASP A 284 6.63 16.01 -12.90
N ARG A 285 6.23 17.24 -13.22
CA ARG A 285 6.55 17.87 -14.52
C ARG A 285 8.05 18.03 -14.73
N ASP A 286 8.80 18.33 -13.68
CA ASP A 286 10.23 18.58 -13.77
C ASP A 286 10.99 17.30 -14.11
N ARG A 287 10.65 16.18 -13.47
CA ARG A 287 11.19 14.87 -13.84
C ARG A 287 10.84 14.51 -15.28
N LEU A 288 9.57 14.65 -15.69
CA LEU A 288 9.16 14.32 -17.05
C LEU A 288 9.84 15.20 -18.12
N ILE A 289 10.01 16.50 -17.86
CA ILE A 289 10.74 17.40 -18.76
C ILE A 289 12.21 16.97 -18.85
N ARG A 290 12.84 16.65 -17.71
CA ARG A 290 14.23 16.17 -17.70
C ARG A 290 14.40 14.90 -18.53
N LEU A 291 13.55 13.89 -18.32
CA LEU A 291 13.59 12.64 -19.08
C LEU A 291 13.39 12.89 -20.59
N LYS A 292 12.43 13.75 -20.95
CA LYS A 292 12.16 14.13 -22.35
C LYS A 292 13.39 14.77 -23.01
N THR A 293 14.02 15.71 -22.30
CA THR A 293 15.20 16.44 -22.79
C THR A 293 16.40 15.50 -22.94
N LEU A 294 16.70 14.70 -21.92
CA LEU A 294 17.81 13.75 -21.95
C LEU A 294 17.60 12.66 -23.02
N GLY A 295 16.35 12.25 -23.26
CA GLY A 295 15.99 11.32 -24.34
C GLY A 295 15.83 11.95 -25.72
N LYS A 296 16.01 13.27 -25.87
CA LYS A 296 15.79 14.05 -27.11
C LYS A 296 14.42 13.79 -27.77
N VAL A 297 13.39 13.50 -26.98
CA VAL A 297 12.06 13.15 -27.52
C VAL A 297 11.38 14.38 -28.11
N GLY A 298 11.14 14.37 -29.42
CA GLY A 298 10.50 15.47 -30.15
C GLY A 298 11.44 16.60 -30.57
N LEU A 299 12.76 16.44 -30.39
CA LEU A 299 13.76 17.23 -31.08
C LEU A 299 13.99 16.57 -32.44
N SER A 300 13.22 16.96 -33.45
CA SER A 300 13.58 16.66 -34.85
C SER A 300 14.97 17.22 -35.11
N GLU A 301 15.89 16.39 -35.60
CA GLU A 301 17.16 16.83 -36.17
C GLU A 301 16.87 17.92 -37.21
N GLN A 302 17.02 19.17 -36.80
CA GLN A 302 17.23 20.24 -37.75
C GLN A 302 18.74 20.28 -37.98
N TYR A 303 19.08 20.07 -39.25
CA TYR A 303 20.37 20.22 -39.94
C TYR A 303 21.21 18.96 -40.11
#